data_AF-A0A932WNS9-F1
#
_entry.id   AF-A0A932WNS9-F1
#
_cell.length_a   1.000
_cell.length_b   1.000
_cell.length_c   1.000
_cell.angle_alpha   90.00
_cell.angle_beta   90.00
_cell.angle_gamma   90.00
#
_symmetry.space_group_name_H-M   'P 1'
#
loop_
_entity.id
_entity.type
_entity.pdbx_description
1 polymer ?
#
loop_
_entity_poly.entity_id
_entity_poly.type
_entity_poly.pdbx_seq_one_letter_code
_entity_poly.pdbx_strand_id
1 'polypeptide(L)'
;MRLSFSPEVFDLATGIQTWIGVMVALSIVVFVTSIVTSVFALGFAGPSQVLMHIGGGLRDLVSTSPRRCWAMTQLTFREAVRRKTLLVFVVFAVLFMFAGWFLSDVTLDPDLQVKNYVSFVLRTISWLILPVALLLSCWGLPEDIRARSLHTVVTKPVRRHEIVIGRILGYAAIGGLVLGVMAVVGWFWIERQLPASMHSQLVARVPVYGKLTFVSTEGKDVKEGVNTGDENMFRSFIEGNTKARAIWEFENVGPQLLTSDGGLVLESSFDAFRTFKGKIEKQLLCQYTLVNPAKNLRVPLNSFEINEFRRNSYDVLKANPSLQDVDGKPVTLRDIAEGGTFKVFGAVSGDGAPRPVHPTA
;
A
#
# COMPACT_ATOMS: atom_id res chain seq x y z
N MET A 1 17.09 -0.89 22.76
CA MET A 1 15.78 -0.28 22.45
C MET A 1 15.02 -1.30 21.61
N ARG A 2 14.04 -2.00 22.20
CA ARG A 2 13.32 -3.12 21.54
C ARG A 2 12.28 -2.52 20.59
N LEU A 3 12.52 -2.60 19.28
CA LEU A 3 11.51 -2.29 18.26
C LEU A 3 10.70 -3.57 18.02
N SER A 4 9.67 -3.80 18.82
CA SER A 4 8.64 -4.78 18.47
C SER A 4 7.86 -4.22 17.29
N PHE A 5 8.04 -4.82 16.11
CA PHE A 5 7.26 -4.48 14.92
C PHE A 5 5.87 -5.08 15.05
N SER A 6 5.05 -4.50 15.94
CA SER A 6 3.61 -4.69 15.95
C SER A 6 3.04 -3.67 14.96
N PRO A 7 2.52 -4.08 13.80
CA PRO A 7 1.78 -3.17 12.94
C PRO A 7 0.51 -2.74 13.69
N GLU A 8 0.58 -1.64 14.44
CA GLU A 8 -0.62 -0.99 14.95
C GLU A 8 -1.39 -0.48 13.74
N VAL A 9 -2.60 -1.01 13.57
CA VAL A 9 -3.55 -0.55 12.56
C VAL A 9 -3.74 0.95 12.76
N PHE A 10 -3.52 1.74 11.71
CA PHE A 10 -3.64 3.20 11.80
C PHE A 10 -5.04 3.59 12.28
N ASP A 11 -5.13 4.05 13.52
CA ASP A 11 -6.39 4.51 14.08
C ASP A 11 -6.69 5.92 13.54
N LEU A 12 -7.62 5.96 12.58
CA LEU A 12 -8.10 7.19 11.96
C LEU A 12 -8.62 8.19 13.00
N ALA A 13 -9.19 7.74 14.12
CA ALA A 13 -9.76 8.63 15.12
C ALA A 13 -8.68 9.42 15.85
N THR A 14 -7.63 8.75 16.34
CA THR A 14 -6.48 9.41 16.98
C THR A 14 -5.71 10.29 16.00
N GLY A 15 -5.58 9.86 14.73
CA GLY A 15 -5.01 10.69 13.66
C GLY A 15 -5.81 11.99 13.41
N ILE A 16 -7.14 11.91 13.36
CA ILE A 16 -7.99 13.10 13.16
C ILE A 16 -7.93 14.01 14.39
N GLN A 17 -7.95 13.47 15.60
CA GLN A 17 -7.86 14.25 16.84
C GLN A 17 -6.57 15.05 16.93
N THR A 18 -5.43 14.44 16.58
CA THR A 18 -4.13 15.13 16.58
C THR A 18 -4.10 16.28 15.57
N TRP A 19 -4.62 16.08 14.36
CA TRP A 19 -4.73 17.14 13.35
C TRP A 19 -5.65 18.29 13.78
N ILE A 20 -6.79 17.98 14.39
CA ILE A 20 -7.69 19.00 14.96
C ILE A 20 -6.96 19.80 16.04
N GLY A 21 -6.22 19.13 16.93
CA GLY A 21 -5.42 19.78 17.97
C GLY A 21 -4.40 20.77 17.40
N VAL A 22 -3.68 20.37 16.35
CA VAL A 22 -2.72 21.24 15.65
C VAL A 22 -3.42 22.45 15.00
N MET A 23 -4.55 22.24 14.33
CA MET A 23 -5.31 23.33 13.69
C MET A 23 -5.87 24.33 14.71
N VAL A 24 -6.33 23.86 15.86
CA VAL A 24 -6.79 24.71 16.96
C VAL A 24 -5.62 25.51 17.52
N ALA A 25 -4.47 24.88 17.77
CA ALA A 25 -3.28 25.56 18.26
C ALA A 25 -2.81 26.67 17.29
N LEU A 26 -2.75 26.39 16.00
CA LEU A 26 -2.40 27.38 14.97
C LEU A 26 -3.41 28.53 14.92
N SER A 27 -4.71 28.21 15.02
CA SER A 27 -5.77 29.24 15.04
C SER A 27 -5.66 30.15 16.25
N ILE A 28 -5.31 29.61 17.43
CA ILE A 28 -5.05 30.39 18.65
C ILE A 28 -3.85 31.32 18.45
N VAL A 29 -2.75 30.84 17.86
CA VAL A 29 -1.57 31.66 17.56
C VAL A 29 -1.93 32.83 16.63
N VAL A 30 -2.69 32.56 15.56
CA VAL A 30 -3.17 33.61 14.64
C VAL A 30 -4.10 34.60 15.36
N PHE A 31 -4.97 34.11 16.23
CA PHE A 31 -5.87 34.96 17.01
C PHE A 31 -5.11 35.88 17.98
N VAL A 32 -4.16 35.34 18.73
CA VAL A 32 -3.33 36.09 19.68
C VAL A 32 -2.48 37.12 18.94
N THR A 33 -1.82 36.74 17.85
CA THR A 33 -1.04 37.68 17.03
C THR A 33 -1.90 38.78 16.42
N SER A 34 -3.13 38.46 15.99
CA SER A 34 -4.09 39.45 15.49
C SER A 34 -4.56 40.42 16.57
N ILE A 35 -4.78 39.96 17.80
CA ILE A 35 -5.10 40.82 18.94
C ILE A 35 -3.92 41.73 19.27
N VAL A 36 -2.72 41.16 19.41
CA VAL A 36 -1.51 41.92 19.75
C VAL A 36 -1.26 43.02 18.73
N THR A 37 -1.29 42.69 17.44
CA THR A 37 -1.13 43.69 16.35
C THR A 37 -2.24 44.74 16.37
N SER A 38 -3.50 44.38 16.65
CA SER A 38 -4.60 45.34 16.76
C SER A 38 -4.45 46.31 17.93
N VAL A 39 -3.91 45.84 19.07
CA VAL A 39 -3.65 46.68 20.25
C VAL A 39 -2.55 47.69 19.95
N PHE A 40 -1.48 47.27 19.25
CA PHE A 40 -0.41 48.17 18.82
C PHE A 40 -0.88 49.20 17.78
N ALA A 41 -1.78 48.83 16.87
CA ALA A 41 -2.22 49.72 15.79
C ALA A 41 -3.35 50.69 16.20
N LEU A 42 -4.30 50.24 17.05
CA LEU A 42 -5.57 50.93 17.32
C LEU A 42 -5.83 51.17 18.81
N GLY A 43 -4.90 50.80 19.71
CA GLY A 43 -5.02 50.98 21.15
C GLY A 43 -6.09 50.08 21.80
N PHE A 44 -6.74 50.56 22.87
CA PHE A 44 -7.73 49.80 23.65
C PHE A 44 -9.00 49.39 22.87
N ALA A 45 -9.27 50.00 21.72
CA ALA A 45 -10.37 49.63 20.83
C ALA A 45 -10.01 48.51 19.83
N GLY A 46 -8.74 48.12 19.73
CA GLY A 46 -8.26 47.07 18.80
C GLY A 46 -8.90 45.69 19.02
N PRO A 47 -8.95 45.15 20.26
CA PRO A 47 -9.48 43.81 20.51
C PRO A 47 -10.96 43.65 20.15
N SER A 48 -11.78 44.69 20.35
CA SER A 48 -13.21 44.64 20.02
C SER A 48 -13.47 44.62 18.52
N GLN A 49 -12.63 45.30 17.73
CA GLN A 49 -12.70 45.26 16.26
C GLN A 49 -12.30 43.87 15.74
N VAL A 50 -11.24 43.26 16.29
CA VAL A 50 -10.83 41.89 15.92
C VAL A 50 -11.94 40.88 16.20
N LEU A 51 -12.57 40.94 17.38
CA LEU A 51 -13.72 40.08 17.69
C LEU A 51 -14.92 40.31 16.74
N MET A 52 -15.20 41.57 16.39
CA MET A 52 -16.29 41.90 15.48
C MET A 52 -16.02 41.39 14.05
N HIS A 53 -14.79 41.53 13.55
CA HIS A 53 -14.38 41.02 12.24
C HIS A 53 -14.39 39.49 12.18
N ILE A 54 -13.96 38.83 13.26
CA ILE A 54 -14.01 37.36 13.36
C ILE A 54 -15.46 36.88 13.42
N GLY A 55 -16.31 37.52 14.23
CA GLY A 55 -17.74 37.20 14.30
C GLY A 55 -18.48 37.43 12.98
N GLY A 56 -18.16 38.53 12.28
CA GLY A 56 -18.67 38.81 10.94
C GLY A 56 -18.21 37.77 9.92
N GLY A 57 -16.92 37.43 9.91
CA GLY A 57 -16.36 36.41 9.03
C GLY A 57 -16.93 35.01 9.26
N LEU A 58 -17.12 34.61 10.53
CA LEU A 58 -17.77 33.35 10.89
C LEU A 58 -19.23 33.32 10.43
N ARG A 59 -19.99 34.41 10.64
CA ARG A 59 -21.37 34.51 10.15
C ARG A 59 -21.43 34.42 8.63
N ASP A 60 -20.51 35.06 7.92
CA ASP A 60 -20.39 35.00 6.46
C ASP A 60 -19.97 33.61 5.95
N LEU A 61 -19.14 32.88 6.71
CA LEU A 61 -18.76 31.51 6.42
C LEU A 61 -19.92 30.53 6.62
N VAL A 62 -20.68 30.66 7.71
CA VAL A 62 -21.84 29.80 8.01
C VAL A 62 -22.99 30.04 7.05
N SER A 63 -23.16 31.26 6.55
CA SER A 63 -24.21 31.58 5.57
C SER A 63 -23.78 31.35 4.10
N THR A 64 -22.71 30.59 3.88
CA THR A 64 -22.29 30.12 2.55
C THR A 64 -23.37 29.22 1.98
N SER A 65 -23.86 29.54 0.77
CA SER A 65 -24.92 28.75 0.14
C SER A 65 -24.33 27.69 -0.81
N PRO A 66 -24.55 26.39 -0.59
CA PRO A 66 -23.99 25.32 -1.43
C PRO A 66 -24.42 25.43 -2.90
N ARG A 67 -25.64 25.92 -3.15
CA ARG A 67 -26.20 26.12 -4.49
C ARG A 67 -25.40 27.11 -5.34
N ARG A 68 -24.92 28.21 -4.74
CA ARG A 68 -24.14 29.22 -5.46
C ARG A 68 -22.73 28.73 -5.74
N CYS A 69 -22.11 28.07 -4.76
CA CYS A 69 -20.81 27.42 -4.95
C CYS A 69 -20.87 26.38 -6.08
N TRP A 70 -21.91 25.54 -6.11
CA TRP A 70 -22.11 24.56 -7.19
C TRP A 70 -22.31 25.20 -8.57
N ALA A 71 -23.09 26.29 -8.66
CA ALA A 71 -23.26 27.00 -9.92
C ALA A 71 -21.93 27.57 -10.46
N MET A 72 -21.08 28.10 -9.57
CA MET A 72 -19.73 28.54 -9.92
C MET A 72 -18.84 27.37 -10.34
N THR A 73 -18.89 26.25 -9.63
CA THR A 73 -18.20 25.00 -9.99
C THR A 73 -18.63 24.47 -11.37
N GLN A 74 -19.90 24.56 -11.73
CA GLN A 74 -20.36 24.11 -13.05
C GLN A 74 -19.84 25.00 -14.19
N LEU A 75 -19.73 26.31 -13.94
CA LEU A 75 -19.15 27.25 -14.91
C LEU A 75 -17.67 26.92 -15.17
N THR A 76 -16.91 26.70 -14.10
CA THR A 76 -15.47 26.40 -14.19
C THR A 76 -15.23 25.08 -14.92
N PHE A 77 -16.09 24.09 -14.70
CA PHE A 77 -16.06 22.81 -15.40
C PHE A 77 -16.28 22.97 -16.92
N ARG A 78 -17.33 23.69 -17.33
CA ARG A 78 -17.61 23.94 -18.76
C ARG A 78 -16.50 24.72 -19.43
N GLU A 79 -15.91 25.67 -18.71
CA GLU A 79 -14.79 26.45 -19.18
C GLU A 79 -13.53 25.59 -19.37
N ALA A 80 -13.20 24.72 -18.41
CA ALA A 80 -12.03 23.86 -18.47
C ALA A 80 -12.09 22.83 -19.59
N VAL A 81 -13.27 22.27 -19.87
CA VAL A 81 -13.47 21.32 -20.99
C VAL A 81 -13.18 21.97 -22.34
N ARG A 82 -13.47 23.28 -22.49
CA ARG A 82 -13.19 24.01 -23.73
C ARG A 82 -11.72 24.44 -23.86
N ARG A 83 -10.96 24.46 -22.76
CA ARG A 83 -9.53 24.82 -22.77
C ARG A 83 -8.69 23.64 -23.30
N LYS A 84 -7.53 23.97 -23.87
CA LYS A 84 -6.52 22.99 -24.37
C LYS A 84 -5.94 22.09 -23.28
N THR A 85 -6.37 22.22 -22.02
CA THR A 85 -5.98 21.35 -20.91
C THR A 85 -6.27 19.87 -21.19
N LEU A 86 -7.31 19.54 -21.96
CA LEU A 86 -7.61 18.15 -22.35
C LEU A 86 -6.56 17.52 -23.27
N LEU A 87 -5.60 18.28 -23.82
CA LEU A 87 -4.47 17.73 -24.61
C LEU A 87 -3.61 16.74 -23.81
N VAL A 88 -3.70 16.78 -22.49
CA VAL A 88 -3.11 15.78 -21.59
C VAL A 88 -3.50 14.37 -21.99
N PHE A 89 -4.74 14.14 -22.40
CA PHE A 89 -5.20 12.83 -22.87
C PHE A 89 -4.50 12.38 -24.15
N VAL A 90 -4.13 13.32 -25.03
CA VAL A 90 -3.37 13.00 -26.25
C VAL A 90 -1.96 12.55 -25.88
N VAL A 91 -1.28 13.29 -25.00
CA VAL A 91 0.05 12.90 -24.51
C VAL A 91 -0.01 11.54 -23.81
N PHE A 92 -1.02 11.33 -22.96
CA PHE A 92 -1.25 10.06 -22.29
C PHE A 92 -1.45 8.89 -23.27
N ALA A 93 -2.29 9.07 -24.29
CA ALA A 93 -2.54 8.06 -25.31
C ALA A 93 -1.27 7.71 -26.10
N VAL A 94 -0.48 8.72 -26.49
CA VAL A 94 0.80 8.51 -27.18
C VAL A 94 1.78 7.70 -26.31
N LEU A 95 1.92 8.05 -25.02
CA LEU A 95 2.78 7.30 -24.11
C LEU A 95 2.38 5.82 -24.00
N PHE A 96 1.08 5.54 -23.89
CA PHE A 96 0.57 4.17 -23.78
C PHE A 96 0.67 3.37 -25.08
N MET A 97 0.60 4.05 -26.24
CA MET A 97 0.82 3.43 -27.53
C MET A 97 2.24 2.84 -27.64
N PHE A 98 3.25 3.53 -27.10
CA PHE A 98 4.64 3.06 -27.10
C PHE A 98 5.00 2.18 -25.89
N ALA A 99 4.25 2.28 -24.79
CA ALA A 99 4.55 1.54 -23.55
C ALA A 99 4.63 0.02 -23.74
N GLY A 100 3.72 -0.56 -24.55
CA GLY A 100 3.67 -2.00 -24.78
C GLY A 100 4.94 -2.56 -25.43
N TRP A 101 5.62 -1.75 -26.26
CA TRP A 101 6.86 -2.15 -26.91
C TRP A 101 8.05 -2.20 -25.95
N PHE A 102 8.09 -1.32 -24.95
CA PHE A 102 9.19 -1.26 -23.98
C PHE A 102 9.09 -2.28 -22.84
N LEU A 103 7.89 -2.81 -22.56
CA LEU A 103 7.65 -3.70 -21.41
C LEU A 103 7.56 -5.20 -21.75
N SER A 104 7.64 -5.57 -23.04
CA SER A 104 7.43 -6.95 -23.50
C SER A 104 8.63 -7.89 -23.32
N ASP A 105 9.82 -7.40 -22.94
CA ASP A 105 11.09 -8.13 -23.13
C ASP A 105 11.71 -8.75 -21.84
N VAL A 106 10.95 -8.88 -20.75
CA VAL A 106 11.46 -9.48 -19.50
C VAL A 106 11.00 -10.93 -19.38
N THR A 107 11.65 -11.82 -20.13
CA THR A 107 11.30 -13.25 -20.29
C THR A 107 11.56 -14.13 -19.06
N LEU A 108 11.87 -13.57 -17.89
CA LEU A 108 12.36 -14.37 -16.76
C LEU A 108 11.41 -14.46 -15.56
N ASP A 109 10.46 -13.53 -15.36
CA ASP A 109 9.59 -13.58 -14.16
C ASP A 109 8.18 -12.96 -14.40
N PRO A 110 7.09 -13.75 -14.28
CA PRO A 110 5.72 -13.24 -14.44
C PRO A 110 5.36 -12.16 -13.40
N ASP A 111 5.80 -12.31 -12.16
CA ASP A 111 5.51 -11.35 -11.07
C ASP A 111 6.18 -9.98 -11.29
N LEU A 112 7.39 -9.99 -11.85
CA LEU A 112 8.12 -8.76 -12.15
C LEU A 112 7.46 -8.02 -13.32
N GLN A 113 6.93 -8.77 -14.29
CA GLN A 113 6.21 -8.22 -15.42
C GLN A 113 4.95 -7.46 -14.97
N VAL A 114 4.10 -8.05 -14.10
CA VAL A 114 2.91 -7.37 -13.55
C VAL A 114 3.31 -6.10 -12.81
N LYS A 115 4.32 -6.20 -11.93
CA LYS A 115 4.83 -5.04 -11.17
C LYS A 115 5.29 -3.91 -12.10
N ASN A 116 5.98 -4.23 -13.19
CA ASN A 116 6.46 -3.24 -14.15
C ASN A 116 5.32 -2.54 -14.87
N TYR A 117 4.30 -3.27 -15.33
CA TYR A 117 3.11 -2.68 -15.95
C TYR A 117 2.36 -1.75 -14.98
N VAL A 118 2.05 -2.25 -13.77
CA VAL A 118 1.32 -1.45 -12.76
C VAL A 118 2.13 -0.22 -12.36
N SER A 119 3.42 -0.38 -12.07
CA SER A 119 4.30 0.72 -11.71
C SER A 119 4.42 1.76 -12.83
N PHE A 120 4.55 1.32 -14.08
CA PHE A 120 4.59 2.21 -15.24
C PHE A 120 3.31 3.05 -15.36
N VAL A 121 2.13 2.42 -15.28
CA VAL A 121 0.84 3.11 -15.37
C VAL A 121 0.68 4.12 -14.23
N LEU A 122 0.89 3.69 -12.98
CA LEU A 122 0.77 4.56 -11.82
C LEU A 122 1.75 5.75 -11.87
N ARG A 123 2.99 5.49 -12.29
CA ARG A 123 4.02 6.53 -12.41
C ARG A 123 3.67 7.51 -13.53
N THR A 124 3.22 7.02 -14.69
CA THR A 124 2.80 7.86 -15.81
C THR A 124 1.62 8.74 -15.43
N ILE A 125 0.60 8.18 -14.78
CA ILE A 125 -0.55 8.95 -14.29
C ILE A 125 -0.10 10.04 -13.30
N SER A 126 0.73 9.67 -12.32
CA SER A 126 1.21 10.60 -11.29
C SER A 126 2.03 11.74 -11.90
N TRP A 127 2.96 11.43 -12.80
CA TRP A 127 3.83 12.43 -13.43
C TRP A 127 3.08 13.35 -14.39
N LEU A 128 1.97 12.87 -14.98
CA LEU A 128 1.18 13.68 -15.90
C LEU A 128 0.12 14.51 -15.18
N ILE A 129 -0.52 14.00 -14.12
CA ILE A 129 -1.55 14.76 -13.38
C ILE A 129 -0.94 15.90 -12.57
N LEU A 130 0.25 15.73 -12.00
CA LEU A 130 0.93 16.76 -11.21
C LEU A 130 1.07 18.11 -11.93
N PRO A 131 1.69 18.19 -13.13
CA PRO A 131 1.83 19.45 -13.85
C PRO A 131 0.47 20.01 -14.28
N VAL A 132 -0.51 19.17 -14.59
CA VAL A 132 -1.86 19.60 -15.00
C VAL A 132 -2.58 20.27 -13.85
N ALA A 133 -2.58 19.63 -12.67
CA ALA A 133 -3.17 20.18 -11.46
C ALA A 133 -2.48 21.49 -11.07
N LEU A 134 -1.14 21.55 -11.17
CA LEU A 134 -0.36 22.76 -10.88
C LEU A 134 -0.72 23.89 -11.85
N LEU A 135 -0.66 23.66 -13.16
CA LEU A 135 -0.94 24.68 -14.17
C LEU A 135 -2.38 25.18 -14.10
N LEU A 136 -3.35 24.29 -13.93
CA LEU A 136 -4.76 24.67 -13.74
C LEU A 136 -4.94 25.55 -12.50
N SER A 137 -4.29 25.18 -11.40
CA SER A 137 -4.39 25.93 -10.13
C SER A 137 -3.73 27.31 -10.24
N CYS A 138 -2.54 27.39 -10.84
CA CYS A 138 -1.79 28.64 -10.97
C CYS A 138 -2.41 29.61 -11.99
N TRP A 139 -2.91 29.12 -13.13
CA TRP A 139 -3.45 29.98 -14.20
C TRP A 139 -4.95 30.20 -14.11
N GLY A 140 -5.66 29.42 -13.30
CA GLY A 140 -7.10 29.50 -13.19
C GLY A 140 -7.62 30.87 -12.80
N LEU A 141 -7.07 31.45 -11.72
CA LEU A 141 -7.52 32.75 -11.20
C LEU A 141 -6.95 33.96 -11.99
N PRO A 142 -5.67 33.97 -12.40
CA PRO A 142 -5.14 35.08 -13.19
C PRO A 142 -5.81 35.23 -14.56
N GLU A 143 -6.19 34.13 -15.20
CA GLU A 143 -6.87 34.19 -16.50
C GLU A 143 -8.26 34.82 -16.38
N ASP A 144 -9.00 34.52 -15.30
CA ASP A 144 -10.29 35.16 -15.01
C ASP A 144 -10.18 36.68 -14.86
N ILE A 145 -9.10 37.14 -14.23
CA ILE A 145 -8.78 38.56 -14.05
C ILE A 145 -8.44 39.19 -15.40
N ARG A 146 -7.56 38.56 -16.18
CA ARG A 146 -7.17 39.01 -17.52
C ARG A 146 -8.37 39.14 -18.45
N ALA A 147 -9.28 38.15 -18.42
CA ALA A 147 -10.48 38.12 -19.24
C ALA A 147 -11.58 39.10 -18.76
N ARG A 148 -11.34 39.87 -17.68
CA ARG A 148 -12.30 40.77 -17.01
C ARG A 148 -13.62 40.10 -16.58
N SER A 149 -13.69 38.78 -16.61
CA SER A 149 -14.88 38.00 -16.25
C SER A 149 -15.24 38.17 -14.78
N LEU A 150 -14.22 38.27 -13.90
CA LEU A 150 -14.39 38.45 -12.46
C LEU A 150 -15.21 39.71 -12.13
N HIS A 151 -15.00 40.81 -12.86
CA HIS A 151 -15.70 42.07 -12.63
C HIS A 151 -17.21 41.95 -12.86
N THR A 152 -17.64 41.08 -13.77
CA THR A 152 -19.06 40.83 -14.02
C THR A 152 -19.68 39.92 -12.96
N VAL A 153 -18.92 38.95 -12.44
CA VAL A 153 -19.40 38.02 -11.41
C VAL A 153 -19.57 38.71 -10.06
N VAL A 154 -18.66 39.62 -9.70
CA VAL A 154 -18.69 40.36 -8.42
C VAL A 154 -19.88 41.34 -8.33
N THR A 155 -20.51 41.70 -9.46
CA THR A 155 -21.75 42.51 -9.44
C THR A 155 -23.00 41.73 -9.04
N LYS A 156 -22.96 40.39 -9.10
CA LYS A 156 -24.03 39.53 -8.59
C LYS A 156 -23.88 39.39 -7.06
N PRO A 157 -24.97 39.17 -6.30
CA PRO A 157 -24.91 39.02 -4.84
C PRO A 157 -24.29 37.66 -4.42
N VAL A 158 -23.04 37.42 -4.84
CA VAL A 158 -22.22 36.25 -4.52
C VAL A 158 -21.06 36.73 -3.66
N ARG A 159 -20.81 36.05 -2.55
CA ARG A 159 -19.76 36.48 -1.61
C ARG A 159 -18.37 36.14 -2.16
N ARG A 160 -17.36 36.91 -1.77
CA ARG A 160 -15.98 36.75 -2.29
C ARG A 160 -15.42 35.35 -2.00
N HIS A 161 -15.68 34.78 -0.82
CA HIS A 161 -15.24 33.43 -0.48
C HIS A 161 -16.00 32.34 -1.22
N GLU A 162 -17.28 32.54 -1.56
CA GLU A 162 -18.07 31.60 -2.39
C GLU A 162 -17.45 31.43 -3.79
N ILE A 163 -16.89 32.51 -4.36
CA ILE A 163 -16.19 32.48 -5.66
C ILE A 163 -14.93 31.61 -5.56
N VAL A 164 -14.12 31.81 -4.51
CA VAL A 164 -12.87 31.06 -4.30
C VAL A 164 -13.17 29.59 -4.05
N ILE A 165 -14.12 29.27 -3.17
CA ILE A 165 -14.55 27.89 -2.88
C ILE A 165 -15.07 27.22 -4.15
N GLY A 166 -15.93 27.89 -4.93
CA GLY A 166 -16.46 27.37 -6.18
C GLY A 166 -15.37 27.06 -7.23
N ARG A 167 -14.31 27.89 -7.30
CA ARG A 167 -13.15 27.68 -8.16
C ARG A 167 -12.27 26.52 -7.67
N ILE A 168 -12.01 26.42 -6.36
CA ILE A 168 -11.26 25.30 -5.78
C ILE A 168 -11.97 23.97 -6.05
N LEU A 169 -13.27 23.90 -5.74
CA LEU A 169 -14.09 22.72 -6.01
C LEU A 169 -14.17 22.41 -7.51
N GLY A 170 -14.21 23.43 -8.35
CA GLY A 170 -14.12 23.31 -9.80
C GLY A 170 -12.85 22.61 -10.27
N TYR A 171 -11.69 23.16 -9.91
CA TYR A 171 -10.40 22.59 -10.30
C TYR A 171 -10.16 21.21 -9.68
N ALA A 172 -10.63 20.98 -8.45
CA ALA A 172 -10.61 19.65 -7.82
C ALA A 172 -11.48 18.64 -8.59
N ALA A 173 -12.69 19.02 -9.00
CA ALA A 173 -13.57 18.18 -9.79
C ALA A 173 -12.99 17.87 -11.19
N ILE A 174 -12.37 18.85 -11.84
CA ILE A 174 -11.68 18.66 -13.13
C ILE A 174 -10.49 17.72 -12.97
N GLY A 175 -9.63 17.97 -11.97
CA GLY A 175 -8.48 17.10 -11.67
C GLY A 175 -8.92 15.68 -11.34
N GLY A 176 -9.98 15.53 -10.54
CA GLY A 176 -10.59 14.24 -10.21
C GLY A 176 -11.18 13.52 -11.43
N LEU A 177 -11.83 14.25 -12.34
CA LEU A 177 -12.33 13.67 -13.59
C LEU A 177 -11.18 13.21 -14.50
N VAL A 178 -10.15 14.04 -14.68
CA VAL A 178 -8.98 13.68 -15.50
C VAL A 178 -8.29 12.46 -14.92
N LEU A 179 -8.05 12.45 -13.60
CA LEU A 179 -7.49 11.31 -12.89
C LEU A 179 -8.36 10.05 -13.04
N GLY A 180 -9.68 10.18 -12.89
CA GLY A 180 -10.62 9.08 -13.04
C GLY A 180 -10.60 8.47 -14.44
N VAL A 181 -10.61 9.30 -15.49
CA VAL A 181 -10.50 8.84 -16.88
C VAL A 181 -9.16 8.16 -17.11
N MET A 182 -8.04 8.75 -16.65
CA MET A 182 -6.72 8.14 -16.78
C MET A 182 -6.61 6.82 -16.01
N ALA A 183 -7.24 6.71 -14.84
CA ALA A 183 -7.30 5.48 -14.07
C ALA A 183 -8.09 4.39 -14.80
N VAL A 184 -9.25 4.72 -15.37
CA VAL A 184 -10.07 3.77 -16.14
C VAL A 184 -9.33 3.29 -17.40
N VAL A 185 -8.73 4.19 -18.17
CA VAL A 185 -7.95 3.83 -19.35
C VAL A 185 -6.71 3.03 -18.98
N GLY A 186 -6.01 3.42 -17.91
CA GLY A 186 -4.85 2.70 -17.39
C GLY A 186 -5.20 1.28 -16.94
N TRP A 187 -6.31 1.11 -16.22
CA TRP A 187 -6.83 -0.19 -15.81
C TRP A 187 -7.17 -1.07 -17.02
N PHE A 188 -7.92 -0.53 -17.98
CA PHE A 188 -8.27 -1.26 -19.21
C PHE A 188 -7.04 -1.69 -20.01
N TRP A 189 -6.00 -0.85 -20.06
CA TRP A 189 -4.75 -1.17 -20.73
C TRP A 189 -3.99 -2.31 -20.03
N ILE A 190 -3.92 -2.30 -18.69
CA ILE A 190 -3.31 -3.39 -17.90
C ILE A 190 -4.05 -4.71 -18.13
N GLU A 191 -5.39 -4.68 -18.06
CA GLU A 191 -6.23 -5.86 -18.23
C GLU A 191 -6.07 -6.50 -19.62
N ARG A 192 -5.89 -5.68 -20.66
CA ARG A 192 -5.69 -6.16 -22.03
C ARG A 192 -4.30 -6.78 -22.26
N GLN A 193 -3.29 -6.32 -21.53
CA GLN A 193 -1.90 -6.74 -21.74
C GLN A 193 -1.54 -8.00 -20.94
N LEU A 194 -2.29 -8.31 -19.88
CA LEU A 194 -2.03 -9.45 -19.00
C LEU A 194 -2.85 -10.69 -19.40
N PRO A 195 -2.27 -11.90 -19.34
CA PRO A 195 -3.02 -13.14 -19.53
C PRO A 195 -3.91 -13.48 -18.31
N ALA A 196 -5.00 -14.22 -18.58
CA ALA A 196 -6.01 -14.64 -17.60
C ALA A 196 -5.46 -15.27 -16.29
N SER A 197 -4.29 -15.90 -16.35
CA SER A 197 -3.63 -16.52 -15.19
C SER A 197 -3.08 -15.52 -14.18
N MET A 198 -2.80 -14.27 -14.58
CA MET A 198 -2.10 -13.27 -13.76
C MET A 198 -3.01 -12.21 -13.12
N HIS A 199 -4.32 -12.20 -13.41
CA HIS A 199 -5.23 -11.21 -12.82
C HIS A 199 -5.34 -11.33 -11.29
N SER A 200 -5.07 -12.51 -10.73
CA SER A 200 -4.97 -12.72 -9.28
C SER A 200 -3.85 -11.91 -8.63
N GLN A 201 -2.90 -11.38 -9.40
CA GLN A 201 -1.84 -10.50 -8.92
C GLN A 201 -2.26 -9.02 -8.88
N LEU A 202 -3.33 -8.64 -9.57
CA LEU A 202 -3.83 -7.26 -9.62
C LEU A 202 -4.67 -6.88 -8.39
N VAL A 203 -5.13 -7.87 -7.64
CA VAL A 203 -5.92 -7.66 -6.42
C VAL A 203 -4.97 -7.46 -5.24
N ALA A 204 -5.28 -6.47 -4.39
CA ALA A 204 -4.58 -6.27 -3.13
C ALA A 204 -4.75 -7.52 -2.24
N ARG A 205 -3.67 -8.27 -2.07
CA ARG A 205 -3.62 -9.42 -1.16
C ARG A 205 -3.54 -8.90 0.26
N VAL A 206 -4.36 -9.45 1.15
CA VAL A 206 -4.25 -9.20 2.60
C VAL A 206 -3.35 -10.30 3.16
N PRO A 207 -2.05 -10.04 3.41
CA PRO A 207 -1.18 -11.05 3.99
C PRO A 207 -1.59 -11.32 5.44
N VAL A 208 -1.69 -12.58 5.80
CA VAL A 208 -1.80 -13.00 7.20
C VAL A 208 -0.39 -13.25 7.70
N TYR A 209 0.06 -12.47 8.68
CA TYR A 209 1.37 -12.63 9.27
C TYR A 209 1.32 -13.60 10.45
N GLY A 210 2.29 -14.51 10.51
CA GLY A 210 2.48 -15.42 11.63
C GLY A 210 3.51 -14.89 12.63
N LYS A 211 3.39 -15.31 13.89
CA LYS A 211 4.38 -15.04 14.93
C LYS A 211 5.58 -15.96 14.72
N LEU A 212 6.77 -15.38 14.60
CA LEU A 212 8.02 -16.11 14.37
C LEU A 212 8.68 -16.48 15.70
N THR A 213 8.99 -17.77 15.87
CA THR A 213 9.86 -18.30 16.93
C THR A 213 10.94 -19.19 16.31
N PHE A 214 12.02 -19.42 17.05
CA PHE A 214 13.16 -20.18 16.56
C PHE A 214 13.42 -21.37 17.47
N VAL A 215 14.07 -22.38 16.93
CA VAL A 215 14.65 -23.47 17.70
C VAL A 215 16.12 -23.54 17.37
N SER A 216 16.93 -23.72 18.41
CA SER A 216 18.39 -23.82 18.28
C SER A 216 18.83 -25.14 17.67
N THR A 217 20.13 -25.23 17.35
CA THR A 217 20.82 -26.43 16.87
C THR A 217 20.64 -27.64 17.81
N GLU A 218 20.43 -27.39 19.12
CA GLU A 218 20.20 -28.40 20.15
C GLU A 218 18.74 -28.85 20.25
N GLY A 219 17.82 -28.20 19.53
CA GLY A 219 16.39 -28.49 19.57
C GLY A 219 15.62 -27.76 20.66
N LYS A 220 16.21 -26.74 21.31
CA LYS A 220 15.56 -25.92 22.34
C LYS A 220 14.92 -24.68 21.74
N ASP A 221 13.74 -24.30 22.23
CA ASP A 221 13.05 -23.08 21.80
C ASP A 221 13.82 -21.82 22.22
N VAL A 222 14.09 -20.95 21.24
CA VAL A 222 14.80 -19.68 21.39
C VAL A 222 14.00 -18.56 20.73
N LYS A 223 14.07 -17.37 21.32
CA LYS A 223 13.31 -16.20 20.83
C LYS A 223 13.92 -15.57 19.58
N GLU A 224 15.21 -15.73 19.39
CA GLU A 224 15.99 -15.15 18.31
C GLU A 224 16.85 -16.24 17.67
N GLY A 225 17.05 -16.13 16.36
CA GLY A 225 17.96 -17.00 15.63
C GLY A 225 19.42 -16.58 15.78
N VAL A 226 20.27 -17.10 14.91
CA VAL A 226 21.72 -16.82 14.90
C VAL A 226 21.97 -15.48 14.18
N ASN A 227 22.91 -14.69 14.71
CA ASN A 227 23.47 -13.52 14.02
C ASN A 227 24.69 -13.96 13.19
N THR A 228 24.71 -13.61 11.91
CA THR A 228 25.81 -13.93 10.98
C THR A 228 26.86 -12.81 10.88
N GLY A 229 26.85 -11.83 11.78
CA GLY A 229 27.84 -10.74 11.82
C GLY A 229 27.28 -9.35 11.53
N ASP A 230 25.95 -9.19 11.54
CA ASP A 230 25.31 -7.90 11.38
C ASP A 230 25.41 -7.09 12.69
N GLU A 231 25.87 -5.84 12.58
CA GLU A 231 25.95 -4.91 13.71
C GLU A 231 24.57 -4.59 14.30
N ASN A 232 23.53 -4.68 13.47
CA ASN A 232 22.14 -4.47 13.87
C ASN A 232 21.25 -5.58 13.31
N MET A 233 20.74 -6.45 14.19
CA MET A 233 19.89 -7.58 13.83
C MET A 233 18.47 -7.13 13.47
N PHE A 234 18.27 -6.78 12.20
CA PHE A 234 16.93 -6.69 11.62
C PHE A 234 16.39 -8.07 11.19
N ARG A 235 17.30 -9.04 11.02
CA ARG A 235 17.00 -10.41 10.57
C ARG A 235 17.73 -11.40 11.45
N SER A 236 17.16 -12.59 11.61
CA SER A 236 17.78 -13.70 12.31
C SER A 236 17.83 -14.92 11.41
N PHE A 237 18.91 -15.68 11.51
CA PHE A 237 19.18 -16.82 10.64
C PHE A 237 19.01 -18.14 11.37
N ILE A 238 18.74 -19.20 10.60
CA ILE A 238 18.75 -20.58 11.09
C ILE A 238 19.90 -21.34 10.45
N GLU A 239 20.53 -22.21 11.22
CA GLU A 239 21.66 -23.01 10.74
C GLU A 239 21.15 -24.18 9.89
N GLY A 240 21.59 -24.25 8.63
CA GLY A 240 21.18 -25.30 7.70
C GLY A 240 21.73 -26.69 8.06
N ASN A 241 21.02 -27.75 7.66
CA ASN A 241 21.39 -29.15 7.93
C ASN A 241 21.56 -29.52 9.42
N THR A 242 20.95 -28.75 10.32
CA THR A 242 20.91 -29.02 11.76
C THR A 242 19.48 -29.20 12.25
N LYS A 243 19.27 -29.31 13.57
CA LYS A 243 17.92 -29.28 14.15
C LYS A 243 17.34 -27.87 14.27
N ALA A 244 18.12 -26.83 13.93
CA ALA A 244 17.65 -25.46 13.96
C ALA A 244 16.53 -25.24 12.94
N ARG A 245 15.48 -24.52 13.36
CA ARG A 245 14.25 -24.36 12.58
C ARG A 245 13.57 -23.05 12.95
N ALA A 246 12.97 -22.43 11.95
CA ALA A 246 12.09 -21.29 12.14
C ALA A 246 10.64 -21.78 12.16
N ILE A 247 9.87 -21.34 13.16
CA ILE A 247 8.48 -21.72 13.36
C ILE A 247 7.64 -20.46 13.19
N TRP A 248 6.77 -20.43 12.19
CA TRP A 248 5.76 -19.41 12.03
C TRP A 248 4.43 -19.94 12.56
N GLU A 249 3.95 -19.36 13.65
CA GLU A 249 2.66 -19.69 14.26
C GLU A 249 1.60 -18.70 13.77
N PHE A 250 0.60 -19.21 13.06
CA PHE A 250 -0.51 -18.43 12.56
C PHE A 250 -1.76 -18.76 13.39
N GLU A 251 -2.39 -17.74 13.94
CA GLU A 251 -3.65 -17.85 14.69
C GLU A 251 -4.84 -17.57 13.76
N ASN A 252 -5.98 -18.21 14.03
CA ASN A 252 -7.24 -18.07 13.31
C ASN A 252 -7.19 -18.43 11.81
N VAL A 253 -6.28 -19.32 11.40
CA VAL A 253 -6.23 -19.82 10.02
C VAL A 253 -7.31 -20.89 9.82
N GLY A 254 -8.55 -20.46 9.56
CA GLY A 254 -9.65 -21.37 9.23
C GLY A 254 -9.74 -21.69 7.73
N PRO A 255 -10.61 -22.65 7.32
CA PRO A 255 -10.84 -23.00 5.91
C PRO A 255 -11.26 -21.82 5.01
N GLN A 256 -11.72 -20.72 5.62
CA GLN A 256 -12.13 -19.49 4.95
C GLN A 256 -10.95 -18.71 4.33
N LEU A 257 -9.72 -18.96 4.80
CA LEU A 257 -8.50 -18.33 4.28
C LEU A 257 -7.88 -19.13 3.13
N LEU A 258 -8.42 -20.31 2.81
CA LEU A 258 -8.04 -21.03 1.61
C LEU A 258 -8.56 -20.27 0.38
N THR A 259 -7.76 -20.28 -0.69
CA THR A 259 -8.15 -19.70 -1.99
C THR A 259 -9.45 -20.36 -2.48
N SER A 260 -10.18 -19.73 -3.40
CA SER A 260 -11.40 -20.31 -4.00
C SER A 260 -11.22 -21.73 -4.55
N ASP A 261 -9.99 -22.07 -4.97
CA ASP A 261 -9.59 -23.41 -5.44
C ASP A 261 -9.21 -24.39 -4.30
N GLY A 262 -9.36 -23.98 -3.04
CA GLY A 262 -8.90 -24.71 -1.86
C GLY A 262 -7.39 -24.64 -1.61
N GLY A 263 -6.66 -23.85 -2.39
CA GLY A 263 -5.20 -23.73 -2.31
C GLY A 263 -4.71 -22.81 -1.18
N LEU A 264 -3.56 -23.16 -0.61
CA LEU A 264 -2.80 -22.33 0.33
C LEU A 264 -1.53 -21.84 -0.36
N VAL A 265 -1.34 -20.53 -0.43
CA VAL A 265 -0.11 -19.92 -0.96
C VAL A 265 0.70 -19.38 0.20
N LEU A 266 1.93 -19.87 0.33
CA LEU A 266 2.90 -19.39 1.31
C LEU A 266 3.85 -18.43 0.61
N GLU A 267 3.86 -17.17 1.03
CA GLU A 267 4.81 -16.18 0.55
C GLU A 267 5.91 -15.95 1.59
N SER A 268 7.16 -15.97 1.16
CA SER A 268 8.31 -15.68 2.02
C SER A 268 9.37 -14.86 1.30
N SER A 269 10.19 -14.16 2.08
CA SER A 269 11.35 -13.41 1.60
C SER A 269 12.54 -13.85 2.42
N PHE A 270 13.10 -15.00 2.07
CA PHE A 270 14.25 -15.54 2.78
C PHE A 270 15.55 -14.97 2.24
N ASP A 271 16.46 -14.75 3.17
CA ASP A 271 17.84 -14.42 2.90
C ASP A 271 18.67 -15.64 3.28
N ALA A 272 19.56 -16.03 2.39
CA ALA A 272 20.30 -17.26 2.55
C ALA A 272 21.78 -16.94 2.48
N PHE A 273 22.50 -17.32 3.53
CA PHE A 273 23.93 -17.10 3.63
C PHE A 273 24.65 -18.44 3.68
N ARG A 274 25.74 -18.56 2.92
CA ARG A 274 26.60 -19.74 2.93
C ARG A 274 27.88 -19.43 3.69
N THR A 275 28.09 -20.15 4.80
CA THR A 275 29.35 -20.09 5.54
C THR A 275 30.50 -20.73 4.77
N PHE A 276 30.22 -21.73 3.92
CA PHE A 276 31.23 -22.39 3.09
C PHE A 276 30.83 -22.42 1.61
N LYS A 277 31.85 -22.32 0.74
CA LYS A 277 31.72 -22.30 -0.71
C LYS A 277 31.55 -23.73 -1.25
N GLY A 278 30.33 -24.27 -1.13
CA GLY A 278 29.94 -25.58 -1.69
C GLY A 278 29.71 -25.53 -3.21
N LYS A 279 28.69 -26.25 -3.72
CA LYS A 279 28.26 -26.16 -5.13
C LYS A 279 27.58 -24.82 -5.39
N ILE A 280 28.32 -23.86 -5.91
CA ILE A 280 27.85 -22.47 -6.10
C ILE A 280 26.75 -22.38 -7.17
N GLU A 281 26.74 -23.31 -8.14
CA GLU A 281 25.79 -23.30 -9.25
C GLU A 281 24.34 -23.63 -8.84
N LYS A 282 24.13 -24.24 -7.67
CA LYS A 282 22.81 -24.55 -7.14
C LYS A 282 22.42 -23.57 -6.05
N GLN A 283 21.17 -23.12 -6.04
CA GLN A 283 20.62 -22.34 -4.93
C GLN A 283 20.43 -23.20 -3.67
N LEU A 284 20.23 -22.57 -2.51
CA LEU A 284 19.92 -23.29 -1.26
C LEU A 284 18.49 -23.81 -1.27
N LEU A 285 18.26 -25.02 -0.77
CA LEU A 285 16.94 -25.64 -0.71
C LEU A 285 16.29 -25.35 0.63
N CYS A 286 15.05 -24.87 0.60
CA CYS A 286 14.18 -24.76 1.77
C CYS A 286 13.06 -25.80 1.69
N GLN A 287 12.63 -26.29 2.84
CA GLN A 287 11.47 -27.13 2.97
C GLN A 287 10.55 -26.57 4.05
N TYR A 288 9.27 -26.50 3.71
CA TYR A 288 8.22 -26.22 4.67
C TYR A 288 7.62 -27.51 5.21
N THR A 289 7.37 -27.57 6.52
CA THR A 289 6.53 -28.60 7.12
C THR A 289 5.34 -27.94 7.77
N LEU A 290 4.15 -28.37 7.37
CA LEU A 290 2.90 -27.89 7.94
C LEU A 290 2.57 -28.71 9.17
N VAL A 291 2.31 -28.06 10.29
CA VAL A 291 1.99 -28.74 11.54
C VAL A 291 0.71 -28.17 12.13
N ASN A 292 -0.24 -29.06 12.40
CA ASN A 292 -1.46 -28.74 13.13
C ASN A 292 -1.34 -29.32 14.55
N PRO A 293 -1.21 -28.49 15.60
CA PRO A 293 -1.07 -28.95 16.98
C PRO A 293 -2.32 -29.67 17.50
N ALA A 294 -3.51 -29.28 17.06
CA ALA A 294 -4.78 -29.82 17.58
C ALA A 294 -5.04 -31.25 17.11
N LYS A 295 -4.64 -31.57 15.86
CA LYS A 295 -4.79 -32.91 15.28
C LYS A 295 -3.50 -33.74 15.29
N ASN A 296 -2.41 -33.21 15.82
CA ASN A 296 -1.06 -33.81 15.76
C ASN A 296 -0.63 -34.21 14.33
N LEU A 297 -1.06 -33.47 13.31
CA LEU A 297 -0.73 -33.72 11.90
C LEU A 297 0.56 -33.00 11.52
N ARG A 298 1.44 -33.65 10.75
CA ARG A 298 2.69 -33.08 10.25
C ARG A 298 2.89 -33.41 8.77
N VAL A 299 2.72 -32.43 7.89
CA VAL A 299 2.80 -32.64 6.45
C VAL A 299 4.07 -31.97 5.90
N PRO A 300 5.15 -32.72 5.65
CA PRO A 300 6.32 -32.18 4.96
C PRO A 300 5.98 -31.88 3.51
N LEU A 301 6.32 -30.67 3.05
CA LEU A 301 6.11 -30.24 1.67
C LEU A 301 7.37 -30.50 0.84
N ASN A 302 7.25 -30.51 -0.48
CA ASN A 302 8.40 -30.62 -1.39
C ASN A 302 9.38 -29.45 -1.20
N SER A 303 10.68 -29.74 -1.22
CA SER A 303 11.72 -28.71 -1.13
C SER A 303 11.75 -27.82 -2.38
N PHE A 304 12.02 -26.54 -2.19
CA PHE A 304 12.15 -25.56 -3.28
C PHE A 304 13.43 -24.74 -3.12
N GLU A 305 13.91 -24.19 -4.23
CA GLU A 305 15.10 -23.33 -4.26
C GLU A 305 14.76 -21.92 -3.76
N ILE A 306 15.60 -21.38 -2.87
CA ILE A 306 15.43 -20.04 -2.32
C ILE A 306 15.91 -19.02 -3.36
N ASN A 307 15.00 -18.19 -3.85
CA ASN A 307 15.38 -17.00 -4.60
C ASN A 307 15.74 -15.87 -3.63
N GLU A 308 17.03 -15.62 -3.49
CA GLU A 308 17.56 -14.49 -2.72
C GLU A 308 17.12 -13.17 -3.37
N PHE A 309 16.82 -12.16 -2.53
CA PHE A 309 16.37 -10.81 -2.95
C PHE A 309 15.02 -10.73 -3.70
N ARG A 310 14.32 -11.87 -3.86
CA ARG A 310 13.00 -11.95 -4.48
C ARG A 310 11.99 -12.54 -3.50
N ARG A 311 10.71 -12.36 -3.81
CA ARG A 311 9.63 -13.00 -3.06
C ARG A 311 9.51 -14.45 -3.54
N ASN A 312 9.63 -15.39 -2.62
CA ASN A 312 9.32 -16.79 -2.87
C ASN A 312 7.82 -16.98 -2.68
N SER A 313 7.14 -17.47 -3.72
CA SER A 313 5.74 -17.89 -3.65
C SER A 313 5.67 -19.40 -3.78
N TYR A 314 5.12 -20.07 -2.77
CA TYR A 314 4.96 -21.52 -2.75
C TYR A 314 3.47 -21.86 -2.67
N ASP A 315 2.91 -22.30 -3.80
CA ASP A 315 1.54 -22.81 -3.87
C ASP A 315 1.52 -24.29 -3.45
N VAL A 316 0.93 -24.56 -2.29
CA VAL A 316 1.01 -25.88 -1.65
C VAL A 316 0.39 -26.98 -2.50
N LEU A 317 -0.76 -26.72 -3.15
CA LEU A 317 -1.45 -27.73 -3.98
C LEU A 317 -0.76 -27.96 -5.31
N LYS A 318 -0.24 -26.90 -5.95
CA LYS A 318 0.48 -27.04 -7.22
C LYS A 318 1.80 -27.77 -7.04
N ALA A 319 2.52 -27.47 -5.97
CA ALA A 319 3.82 -28.10 -5.67
C ALA A 319 3.66 -29.52 -5.09
N ASN A 320 2.52 -29.84 -4.47
CA ASN A 320 2.24 -31.14 -3.86
C ASN A 320 0.82 -31.61 -4.24
N PRO A 321 0.65 -32.31 -5.37
CA PRO A 321 -0.66 -32.79 -5.81
C PRO A 321 -1.32 -33.77 -4.82
N SER A 322 -0.51 -34.48 -4.02
CA SER A 322 -0.96 -35.34 -2.94
C SER A 322 -0.20 -35.00 -1.66
N LEU A 323 -0.90 -34.44 -0.67
CA LEU A 323 -0.34 -34.17 0.65
C LEU A 323 -0.40 -35.46 1.49
N GLN A 324 0.75 -35.87 2.02
CA GLN A 324 0.87 -37.04 2.88
C GLN A 324 1.42 -36.62 4.23
N ASP A 325 0.84 -37.15 5.30
CA ASP A 325 1.37 -37.02 6.66
C ASP A 325 2.71 -37.76 6.80
N VAL A 326 3.47 -37.52 7.87
CA VAL A 326 4.70 -38.31 8.18
C VAL A 326 4.41 -39.81 8.23
N ASP A 327 3.19 -40.20 8.61
CA ASP A 327 2.70 -41.58 8.67
C ASP A 327 2.19 -42.14 7.31
N GLY A 328 2.34 -41.38 6.22
CA GLY A 328 1.94 -41.80 4.86
C GLY A 328 0.44 -41.77 4.59
N LYS A 329 -0.37 -41.21 5.49
CA LYS A 329 -1.81 -41.03 5.28
C LYS A 329 -2.09 -39.82 4.40
N PRO A 330 -3.02 -39.90 3.43
CA PRO A 330 -3.42 -38.73 2.64
C PRO A 330 -4.16 -37.72 3.52
N VAL A 331 -3.78 -36.44 3.43
CA VAL A 331 -4.37 -35.35 4.22
C VAL A 331 -4.87 -34.25 3.29
N THR A 332 -6.02 -33.63 3.61
CA THR A 332 -6.52 -32.47 2.85
C THR A 332 -6.09 -31.18 3.54
N LEU A 333 -5.88 -30.09 2.79
CA LEU A 333 -5.58 -28.77 3.37
C LEU A 333 -6.65 -28.28 4.37
N ARG A 334 -7.90 -28.70 4.19
CA ARG A 334 -8.99 -28.42 5.14
C ARG A 334 -8.73 -29.03 6.51
N ASP A 335 -8.22 -30.26 6.54
CA ASP A 335 -7.89 -30.95 7.80
C ASP A 335 -6.77 -30.24 8.56
N ILE A 336 -5.85 -29.61 7.81
CA ILE A 336 -4.71 -28.86 8.34
C ILE A 336 -5.12 -27.49 8.87
N ALA A 337 -6.10 -26.83 8.23
CA ALA A 337 -6.66 -25.54 8.68
C ALA A 337 -7.69 -25.68 9.82
N GLU A 338 -8.26 -26.88 10.03
CA GLU A 338 -9.19 -27.14 11.12
C GLU A 338 -8.48 -27.17 12.48
N GLY A 339 -8.74 -26.16 13.33
CA GLY A 339 -8.16 -26.06 14.67
C GLY A 339 -7.60 -24.68 14.99
N GLY A 340 -7.52 -23.77 14.01
CA GLY A 340 -7.23 -22.35 14.24
C GLY A 340 -5.79 -22.01 14.60
N THR A 341 -4.89 -22.98 14.72
CA THR A 341 -3.45 -22.73 14.88
C THR A 341 -2.65 -23.56 13.89
N PHE A 342 -1.86 -22.89 13.05
CA PHE A 342 -1.08 -23.51 12.00
C PHE A 342 0.39 -23.13 12.18
N LYS A 343 1.27 -24.12 12.24
CA LYS A 343 2.71 -23.90 12.36
C LYS A 343 3.40 -24.29 11.07
N VAL A 344 4.12 -23.35 10.47
CA VAL A 344 5.02 -23.63 9.35
C VAL A 344 6.41 -23.76 9.92
N PHE A 345 7.04 -24.90 9.68
CA PHE A 345 8.44 -25.12 10.02
C PHE A 345 9.28 -24.93 8.76
N GLY A 346 10.24 -24.01 8.80
CA GLY A 346 11.23 -23.83 7.75
C GLY A 346 12.53 -24.53 8.13
N ALA A 347 12.98 -25.43 7.28
CA ALA A 347 14.31 -26.02 7.33
C ALA A 347 15.07 -25.71 6.03
N VAL A 348 16.39 -25.55 6.12
CA VAL A 348 17.24 -25.22 4.97
C VAL A 348 18.37 -26.23 4.85
N SER A 349 18.70 -26.63 3.62
CA SER A 349 19.84 -27.50 3.31
C SER A 349 20.62 -26.99 2.08
N GLY A 350 21.94 -27.17 2.12
CA GLY A 350 22.82 -26.87 0.99
C GLY A 350 23.10 -28.05 0.06
N ASP A 351 22.77 -29.29 0.47
CA ASP A 351 22.90 -30.49 -0.35
C ASP A 351 21.75 -31.46 0.00
N GLY A 352 20.95 -31.85 -0.99
CA GLY A 352 19.75 -32.69 -0.80
C GLY A 352 18.58 -32.01 -0.08
N ALA A 353 17.48 -32.76 0.09
CA ALA A 353 16.31 -32.29 0.84
C ALA A 353 16.68 -32.06 2.32
N PRO A 354 16.16 -30.99 2.96
CA PRO A 354 16.31 -30.78 4.40
C PRO A 354 15.84 -32.00 5.21
N ARG A 355 16.43 -32.20 6.39
CA ARG A 355 16.06 -33.34 7.24
C ARG A 355 14.57 -33.23 7.63
N PRO A 356 13.76 -34.28 7.40
CA PRO A 356 12.36 -34.26 7.79
C PRO A 356 12.21 -34.16 9.31
N VAL A 357 11.09 -33.59 9.74
CA VAL A 357 10.76 -33.42 11.16
C VAL A 357 10.46 -34.80 11.76
N HIS A 358 11.44 -35.42 12.42
CA HIS A 358 11.20 -36.66 13.17
C HIS A 358 10.33 -36.41 14.41
N PRO A 359 9.52 -37.41 14.82
CA PRO A 359 8.62 -37.32 15.97
C PRO A 359 9.41 -37.53 17.27
N THR A 360 10.25 -36.59 17.67
CA THR A 360 10.79 -36.55 19.04
C THR A 360 11.16 -35.14 19.46
N ALA A 361 10.74 -34.83 20.70
CA ALA A 361 10.72 -33.56 21.43
C ALA A 361 9.69 -32.53 20.94
#